data_AF-A0A438K9E5-F1
#
_entry.id   AF-A0A438K9E5-F1
#
_cell.length_a   1.000
_cell.length_b   1.000
_cell.length_c   1.000
_cell.angle_alpha   90.00
_cell.angle_beta   90.00
_cell.angle_gamma   90.00
#
_symmetry.space_group_name_H-M   'P 1'
#
loop_
_entity.id
_entity.type
_entity.pdbx_description
1 polymer ?
#
loop_
_entity_poly.entity_id
_entity_poly.type
_entity_poly.pdbx_seq_one_letter_code
_entity_poly.pdbx_strand_id
1 'polypeptide(L)'
;MYFVSSMKDNHLFEILDDKVSNEGNAKNLKEVAILAKRRLMVKGYERPTMNEVVMELEGLRILETHPWVKGDSNPEETQCLIGQPQDAYEGDNISNIIGAIA
;
A
#
# COMPACT_ATOMS: atom_id res chain seq x y z
N MET A 1 14.35 -13.86 -5.59
CA MET A 1 12.91 -13.55 -5.43
C MET A 1 12.14 -14.34 -6.47
N TYR A 2 11.41 -15.38 -6.06
CA TYR A 2 10.68 -16.27 -6.97
C TYR A 2 9.64 -15.52 -7.83
N PHE A 3 8.73 -14.78 -7.19
CA PHE A 3 7.69 -14.00 -7.86
C PHE A 3 8.22 -13.03 -8.94
N VAL A 4 9.26 -12.25 -8.61
CA VAL A 4 9.84 -11.26 -9.55
C VAL A 4 10.49 -11.96 -10.76
N SER A 5 11.08 -13.14 -10.57
CA SER A 5 11.62 -13.94 -11.66
C SER A 5 10.51 -14.51 -12.53
N SER A 6 9.48 -15.14 -11.95
CA SER A 6 8.31 -15.65 -12.69
C SER A 6 7.65 -14.55 -13.52
N MET A 7 7.57 -13.32 -13.00
CA MET A 7 7.08 -12.15 -13.73
C MET A 7 7.98 -11.66 -14.88
N LYS A 8 9.27 -12.01 -14.90
CA LYS A 8 10.17 -11.73 -16.04
C LYS A 8 10.02 -12.80 -17.12
N ASP A 9 9.79 -14.03 -16.70
CA ASP A 9 9.66 -15.19 -17.57
C ASP A 9 8.22 -15.40 -18.08
N ASN A 10 7.30 -14.48 -17.76
CA ASN A 10 5.87 -14.51 -18.10
C ASN A 10 5.08 -15.70 -17.49
N HIS A 11 5.60 -16.29 -16.41
CA HIS A 11 4.99 -17.40 -15.68
C HIS A 11 4.06 -16.93 -14.54
N LEU A 12 3.39 -15.79 -14.69
CA LEU A 12 2.51 -15.26 -13.63
C LEU A 12 1.41 -16.26 -13.27
N PHE A 13 0.68 -16.79 -14.26
CA PHE A 13 -0.47 -17.67 -14.00
C PHE A 13 -0.07 -19.04 -13.47
N GLU A 14 1.18 -19.47 -13.66
CA GLU A 14 1.70 -20.73 -13.11
C GLU A 14 1.98 -20.66 -11.61
N ILE A 15 2.09 -19.45 -11.06
CA ILE A 15 2.40 -19.22 -9.65
C ILE A 15 1.23 -18.65 -8.86
N LEU A 16 0.11 -18.34 -9.51
CA LEU A 16 -1.10 -17.90 -8.84
C LEU A 16 -1.81 -19.09 -8.21
N ASP A 17 -2.44 -18.85 -7.07
CA ASP A 17 -3.38 -19.81 -6.49
C ASP A 17 -4.54 -20.04 -7.47
N ASP A 18 -5.00 -21.29 -7.58
CA ASP A 18 -6.06 -21.67 -8.52
C ASP A 18 -7.33 -20.83 -8.34
N LYS A 19 -7.70 -20.47 -7.10
CA LYS A 19 -8.87 -19.62 -6.86
C LYS A 19 -8.66 -18.23 -7.44
N VAL A 20 -7.49 -17.65 -7.23
CA VAL A 20 -7.13 -16.31 -7.73
C VAL A 20 -7.11 -16.32 -9.26
N SER A 21 -6.53 -17.36 -9.88
CA SER A 21 -6.49 -17.48 -11.34
C SER A 21 -7.85 -17.72 -11.98
N ASN A 22 -8.77 -18.39 -11.28
CA ASN A 22 -10.11 -18.70 -11.80
C ASN A 22 -11.11 -17.56 -11.58
N GLU A 23 -11.01 -16.84 -10.46
CA GLU A 23 -11.94 -15.75 -10.10
C GLU A 23 -11.50 -14.40 -10.67
N GLY A 24 -10.19 -14.16 -10.80
CA GLY A 24 -9.64 -12.89 -11.22
C GLY A 24 -9.63 -12.70 -12.74
N ASN A 25 -9.95 -11.50 -13.21
CA ASN A 25 -9.72 -11.14 -14.61
C ASN A 25 -8.21 -11.12 -14.93
N ALA A 26 -7.81 -11.83 -15.98
CA ALA A 26 -6.41 -11.94 -16.40
C ALA A 26 -5.70 -10.59 -16.60
N LYS A 27 -6.41 -9.55 -17.07
CA LYS A 27 -5.85 -8.20 -17.20
C LYS A 27 -5.57 -7.58 -15.83
N ASN A 28 -6.55 -7.60 -14.93
CA ASN A 28 -6.41 -7.04 -13.59
C ASN A 28 -5.36 -7.80 -12.76
N LEU A 29 -5.31 -9.12 -12.87
CA LEU A 29 -4.26 -9.94 -12.24
C LEU A 29 -2.86 -9.53 -12.71
N LYS A 30 -2.67 -9.25 -14.01
CA LYS A 30 -1.40 -8.75 -14.54
C LYS A 30 -1.04 -7.38 -13.97
N GLU A 31 -1.98 -6.44 -13.92
CA GLU A 31 -1.73 -5.09 -13.40
C GLU A 31 -1.37 -5.11 -11.92
N VAL A 32 -2.13 -5.85 -11.10
CA VAL A 32 -1.82 -6.04 -9.67
C VAL A 32 -0.45 -6.71 -9.48
N ALA A 33 -0.12 -7.71 -10.30
CA ALA A 33 1.16 -8.37 -10.24
C ALA A 33 2.34 -7.45 -10.63
N ILE A 34 2.14 -6.55 -11.61
CA ILE A 34 3.13 -5.52 -11.97
C ILE A 34 3.35 -4.55 -10.81
N LEU A 35 2.29 -4.14 -10.11
CA LEU A 35 2.38 -3.30 -8.93
C LEU A 35 3.15 -4.00 -7.79
N ALA A 36 2.81 -5.27 -7.51
CA ALA A 36 3.53 -6.08 -6.52
C ALA A 36 5.02 -6.24 -6.89
N LYS A 37 5.33 -6.49 -8.16
CA LYS A 37 6.71 -6.58 -8.66
C LYS A 37 7.50 -5.30 -8.38
N ARG A 38 6.91 -4.13 -8.62
CA ARG A 38 7.55 -2.83 -8.32
C ARG A 38 7.77 -2.63 -6.82
N ARG A 39 6.83 -3.06 -5.97
CA ARG A 39 7.01 -3.01 -4.50
C ARG A 39 8.08 -3.95 -3.97
N LEU A 40 8.31 -5.06 -4.65
CA LEU A 40 9.34 -6.04 -4.28
C LEU A 40 10.74 -5.66 -4.80
N MET A 41 10.93 -4.50 -5.43
CA MET A 41 12.28 -4.06 -5.82
C MET A 41 13.19 -3.90 -4.61
N VAL A 42 14.42 -4.41 -4.71
CA VAL A 42 15.43 -4.33 -3.64
C VAL A 42 15.82 -2.89 -3.38
N LYS A 43 15.90 -2.07 -4.43
CA LYS A 43 16.27 -0.67 -4.32
C LYS A 43 15.06 0.14 -3.87
N GLY A 44 15.15 0.71 -2.68
CA GLY A 44 14.04 1.42 -2.05
C GLY A 44 13.49 2.59 -2.87
N TYR A 45 14.34 3.28 -3.62
CA TYR A 45 13.98 4.44 -4.44
C TYR A 45 13.27 4.07 -5.77
N GLU A 46 13.30 2.80 -6.17
CA GLU A 46 12.56 2.29 -7.35
C GLU A 46 11.16 1.78 -6.94
N ARG A 47 10.87 1.70 -5.63
CA ARG A 47 9.57 1.25 -5.11
C ARG A 47 8.57 2.40 -5.13
N PRO A 48 7.30 2.16 -5.52
CA PRO A 48 6.26 3.17 -5.42
C PRO A 48 5.96 3.50 -3.95
N THR A 49 5.54 4.74 -3.73
CA THR A 49 5.01 5.22 -2.45
C THR A 49 3.66 4.54 -2.13
N MET A 50 3.19 4.63 -0.88
CA MET A 50 1.88 4.05 -0.54
C MET A 50 0.74 4.80 -1.21
N ASN A 51 0.88 6.12 -1.37
CA ASN A 51 -0.10 6.92 -2.10
C ASN A 51 -0.21 6.48 -3.56
N GLU A 52 0.91 6.23 -4.25
CA GLU A 52 0.90 5.71 -5.62
C GLU A 52 0.24 4.32 -5.69
N VAL A 53 0.58 3.41 -4.77
CA VAL A 53 -0.06 2.08 -4.70
C VAL A 53 -1.58 2.20 -4.54
N VAL A 54 -2.05 3.06 -3.65
CA VAL A 54 -3.49 3.28 -3.42
C VAL A 54 -4.16 3.81 -4.68
N MET A 55 -3.58 4.84 -5.32
CA MET A 55 -4.15 5.42 -6.54
C MET A 55 -4.23 4.40 -7.69
N GLU A 56 -3.20 3.58 -7.86
CA GLU A 56 -3.19 2.57 -8.91
C GLU A 56 -4.22 1.46 -8.65
N LEU A 57 -4.36 0.99 -7.40
CA LEU A 57 -5.37 0.00 -7.04
C LEU A 57 -6.80 0.56 -7.17
N GLU A 58 -7.00 1.83 -6.82
CA GLU A 58 -8.28 2.52 -7.02
C GLU A 58 -8.66 2.55 -8.51
N GLY A 59 -7.71 2.87 -9.38
CA GLY A 59 -7.92 2.85 -10.84
C GLY A 59 -8.32 1.46 -11.37
N LEU A 60 -7.72 0.39 -10.84
CA LEU A 60 -8.08 -0.98 -11.20
C LEU A 60 -9.48 -1.37 -10.71
N ARG A 61 -9.88 -0.87 -9.54
CA ARG A 61 -11.22 -1.10 -8.97
C ARG A 61 -12.32 -0.39 -9.76
N ILE A 62 -12.06 0.79 -10.32
CA ILE A 62 -13.05 1.55 -11.09
C ILE A 62 -13.32 0.90 -12.46
N LEU A 63 -12.32 0.25 -13.05
CA LEU A 63 -12.41 -0.36 -14.38
C LEU A 63 -13.32 -1.60 -14.43
N GLU A 64 -13.51 -2.27 -13.30
CA GLU A 64 -14.42 -3.40 -13.15
C GLU A 64 -15.39 -3.10 -12.02
N THR A 65 -16.67 -2.90 -12.33
CA THR A 65 -17.73 -2.86 -11.32
C THR A 65 -17.92 -4.26 -10.74
N HIS A 66 -16.92 -4.76 -10.01
CA HIS A 66 -16.92 -6.08 -9.43
C HIS A 66 -17.92 -6.11 -8.25
N PRO A 67 -18.69 -7.18 -8.05
CA PRO A 67 -19.70 -7.26 -6.98
C PRO A 67 -19.15 -6.95 -5.56
N TRP A 68 -17.86 -7.17 -5.33
CA TRP A 68 -17.15 -6.80 -4.09
C TRP A 68 -17.20 -5.31 -3.75
N VAL A 69 -17.40 -4.44 -4.74
CA VAL A 69 -17.50 -2.97 -4.55
C VAL A 69 -18.90 -2.56 -4.05
N LYS A 70 -19.89 -3.47 -4.10
CA LYS A 70 -21.30 -3.16 -3.81
C LYS A 70 -21.72 -3.39 -2.36
N GLY A 71 -20.84 -3.90 -1.51
CA GLY A 71 -21.07 -4.01 -0.07
C GLY A 71 -20.51 -2.79 0.64
N ASP A 72 -21.41 -2.03 1.29
CA ASP A 72 -21.16 -0.88 2.15
C ASP A 72 -19.69 -0.63 2.46
N SER A 73 -19.08 0.34 1.77
CA SER A 73 -17.75 0.86 2.11
C SER A 73 -17.79 1.34 3.56
N ASN A 74 -17.45 0.47 4.51
CA ASN A 74 -17.31 0.85 5.90
C ASN A 74 -16.14 1.85 5.96
N PRO A 75 -16.36 3.11 6.35
CA PRO A 75 -15.28 4.10 6.43
C PRO A 75 -14.18 3.67 7.41
N GLU A 76 -14.44 2.74 8.33
CA GLU A 76 -13.42 2.20 9.25
C GLU A 76 -12.37 1.30 8.58
N GLU A 77 -12.64 0.66 7.44
CA GLU A 77 -11.62 -0.14 6.73
C GLU A 77 -10.64 0.74 5.92
N THR A 78 -11.02 1.99 5.68
CA THR A 78 -10.18 2.99 4.99
C THR A 78 -9.32 3.83 5.94
N GLN A 79 -9.42 3.60 7.27
CA GLN A 79 -8.59 4.34 8.22
C GLN A 79 -7.15 3.81 8.18
N CYS A 80 -6.25 4.60 7.62
CA CYS A 80 -4.82 4.41 7.84
C CYS A 80 -4.52 4.69 9.31
N LEU A 81 -4.24 3.65 10.11
CA LEU A 81 -3.55 3.78 11.38
C LEU A 81 -2.07 4.12 11.12
N ILE A 82 -1.81 5.29 10.50
CA ILE A 82 -0.54 5.97 10.70
C ILE A 82 -0.61 6.44 12.14
N GLY A 83 0.03 5.69 13.04
CA GLY A 83 0.13 6.03 14.45
C GLY A 83 0.43 7.51 14.57
N GLN A 84 -0.44 8.23 15.27
CA GLN A 84 -0.19 9.62 15.62
C GLN A 84 1.22 9.69 16.22
N PRO A 85 2.03 10.72 15.91
CA PRO A 85 3.24 10.96 16.67
C PRO A 85 2.81 11.06 18.14
N GLN A 86 3.23 10.10 18.95
CA GLN A 86 3.13 10.26 20.39
C GLN A 86 4.11 11.36 20.72
N ASP A 87 3.61 12.59 20.90
CA ASP A 87 4.39 13.68 21.47
C ASP A 87 4.97 13.17 22.79
N ALA A 88 6.30 13.04 22.79
CA ALA A 88 7.07 12.58 23.91
C ALA A 88 6.92 13.56 25.07
N TYR A 89 6.79 12.98 26.27
CA TYR A 89 6.83 13.68 27.55
C TYR A 89 8.05 14.61 27.64
N GLU A 90 7.83 15.91 27.74
CA GLU A 90 8.80 16.84 28.33
C GLU A 90 8.12 17.49 29.54
N GLY A 91 8.27 16.83 30.69
CA GLY A 91 8.25 17.54 31.95
C GLY A 91 9.65 18.07 32.18
N ASP A 92 9.84 19.38 32.13
CA ASP A 92 10.80 20.08 32.98
C ASP A 92 10.44 21.57 33.15
N ASN A 93 10.38 21.96 34.42
CA ASN A 93 10.11 23.26 35.04
C ASN A 93 10.37 24.53 34.20
N ILE A 94 9.30 25.26 33.86
CA ILE A 94 9.36 26.65 33.32
C ILE A 94 9.60 27.68 34.44
N SER A 95 10.40 27.35 35.45
CA SER A 95 10.62 28.26 36.58
C SER A 95 11.81 29.22 36.40
N ASN A 96 12.64 29.13 35.35
CA ASN A 96 13.91 29.88 35.31
C ASN A 96 14.29 30.56 33.97
N ILE A 97 13.37 30.88 33.07
CA ILE A 97 13.73 31.55 31.79
C ILE A 97 12.94 32.86 31.56
N ILE A 98 12.69 33.63 32.61
CA ILE A 98 12.32 35.04 32.46
C ILE A 98 13.21 35.88 33.37
N GLY A 99 14.22 36.54 32.79
CA GLY A 99 14.79 37.74 33.40
C GLY A 99 16.28 37.80 33.71
N ALA A 100 17.14 36.96 33.11
CA ALA A 100 18.58 37.22 33.12
C ALA A 100 19.07 37.44 31.68
N ILE A 101 19.09 38.70 31.25
CA ILE A 101 20.08 39.36 30.37
C ILE A 101 19.42 40.62 29.76
N ALA A 102 20.02 41.77 30.09
CA ALA A 102 19.78 43.16 29.65
C ALA A 102 18.63 43.93 30.30
#